data_AF-A0A966STF5-F1
#
_entry.id   AF-A0A966STF5-F1
#
_cell.length_a   1.000
_cell.length_b   1.000
_cell.length_c   1.000
_cell.angle_alpha   90.00
_cell.angle_beta   90.00
_cell.angle_gamma   90.00
#
_symmetry.space_group_name_H-M   'P 1'
#
loop_
_entity.id
_entity.type
_entity.pdbx_description
1 polymer ?
#
loop_
_entity_poly.entity_id
_entity_poly.type
_entity_poly.pdbx_seq_one_letter_code
_entity_poly.pdbx_strand_id
1 'polypeptide(L)' 'PKQRKPDITLARKLLGWEPQVELADGLARTIEYFRRKI' A
#
# COMPACT_ATOMS: atom_id res chain seq x y z
N PRO A 1 -0.44 -16.07 11.99
CA PRO A 1 -0.21 -16.34 10.55
C PRO A 1 1.17 -15.85 10.07
N LYS A 2 1.97 -16.77 9.50
CA LYS A 2 3.36 -16.49 9.07
C LYS A 2 3.46 -15.64 7.78
N GLN A 3 2.36 -15.47 7.04
CA GLN A 3 2.30 -14.65 5.84
C GLN A 3 0.92 -13.99 5.71
N ARG A 4 0.88 -12.71 5.31
CA ARG A 4 -0.37 -11.96 5.05
C ARG A 4 -0.52 -11.76 3.55
N LYS A 5 -1.61 -12.27 2.98
CA LYS A 5 -2.03 -12.02 1.60
C LYS A 5 -3.57 -11.90 1.58
N PRO A 6 -4.11 -10.70 1.85
CA PRO A 6 -5.55 -10.51 1.82
C PRO A 6 -6.09 -10.70 0.39
N ASP A 7 -7.24 -11.37 0.26
CA ASP A 7 -8.01 -11.36 -0.96
C ASP A 7 -8.82 -10.05 -1.04
N ILE A 8 -8.66 -9.31 -2.12
CA ILE A 8 -9.28 -8.00 -2.36
C ILE A 8 -10.40 -8.05 -3.42
N THR A 9 -10.80 -9.24 -3.86
CA THR A 9 -11.80 -9.42 -4.92
C THR A 9 -13.12 -8.70 -4.64
N LEU A 10 -13.58 -8.72 -3.39
CA LEU A 10 -14.84 -8.07 -3.01
C LEU A 10 -14.77 -6.55 -3.11
N ALA A 11 -13.66 -5.95 -2.65
CA ALA A 11 -13.44 -4.52 -2.70
C ALA A 11 -13.33 -4.01 -4.15
N ARG A 12 -12.67 -4.75 -5.03
CA ARG A 12 -12.63 -4.45 -6.46
C ARG A 12 -14.03 -4.45 -7.09
N LYS A 13 -14.84 -5.48 -6.79
CA LYS A 13 -16.17 -5.65 -7.40
C LYS A 13 -17.20 -4.63 -6.92
N LEU A 14 -17.23 -4.36 -5.62
CA LEU A 14 -18.28 -3.52 -5.02
C LEU A 14 -17.89 -2.05 -4.94
N LEU A 15 -16.60 -1.77 -4.75
CA LEU A 15 -16.10 -0.42 -4.48
C LEU A 15 -15.23 0.12 -5.63
N GLY A 16 -14.94 -0.69 -6.66
CA GLY A 16 -13.94 -0.35 -7.66
C GLY A 16 -12.55 -0.13 -7.05
N TRP A 17 -12.31 -0.67 -5.85
CA TRP A 17 -11.14 -0.31 -5.05
C TRP A 17 -10.01 -1.30 -5.26
N GLU A 18 -8.81 -0.76 -5.47
CA GLU A 18 -7.55 -1.49 -5.45
C GLU A 18 -6.39 -0.56 -5.08
N PRO A 19 -5.28 -1.08 -4.52
CA PRO A 19 -4.10 -0.28 -4.23
C PRO A 19 -3.55 0.38 -5.51
N GLN A 20 -3.38 1.70 -5.46
CA GLN A 20 -2.91 2.53 -6.58
C GLN A 20 -1.42 2.88 -6.49
N VAL A 21 -0.76 2.52 -5.38
CA VAL A 21 0.62 2.90 -5.09
C VAL A 21 1.44 1.63 -4.96
N GLU A 22 2.45 1.52 -5.82
CA GLU A 22 3.43 0.43 -5.76
C GLU A 22 4.24 0.50 -4.47
N LEU A 23 4.70 -0.65 -4.00
CA LEU A 23 5.43 -0.76 -2.73
C LEU A 23 6.68 0.13 -2.72
N ALA A 24 7.45 0.12 -3.82
CA ALA A 24 8.67 0.90 -3.94
C ALA A 24 8.40 2.41 -3.82
N ASP A 25 7.35 2.91 -4.49
CA ASP A 25 6.98 4.32 -4.47
C ASP A 25 6.51 4.74 -3.07
N GLY A 26 5.69 3.91 -2.42
CA GLY A 26 5.23 4.14 -1.06
C GLY A 26 6.37 4.22 -0.05
N LEU A 27 7.35 3.31 -0.17
CA LEU A 27 8.55 3.30 0.69
C LEU A 27 9.42 4.54 0.46
N ALA A 28 9.68 4.91 -0.79
CA ALA A 28 10.50 6.08 -1.12
C ALA A 28 9.92 7.37 -0.51
N ARG A 29 8.61 7.61 -0.68
CA ARG A 29 7.90 8.76 -0.10
C ARG A 29 7.97 8.77 1.43
N THR A 30 7.84 7.59 2.05
CA THR A 30 7.90 7.46 3.51
C THR A 30 9.29 7.76 4.04
N ILE A 31 10.34 7.23 3.41
CA ILE A 31 11.74 7.51 3.77
C ILE A 31 12.04 9.00 3.64
N GLU A 32 11.60 9.62 2.54
CA GLU A 32 11.79 11.05 2.31
C GLU A 32 11.12 11.90 3.39
N TYR A 33 9.88 11.58 3.76
CA TYR A 33 9.17 12.26 4.85
C TYR A 33 10.00 12.23 6.14
N PHE A 34 10.49 11.06 6.55
CA PHE A 34 11.29 10.92 7.77
C PHE A 34 12.65 11.61 7.67
N ARG A 35 13.31 11.56 6.50
CA ARG A 35 14.57 12.29 6.26
C ARG A 35 14.42 13.80 6.39
N ARG A 36 13.26 14.36 6.05
CA ARG A 36 12.98 15.80 6.16
C ARG A 36 12.52 16.22 7.56
N LYS A 37 12.02 15.28 8.37
CA LYS A 37 11.40 15.52 9.68
C LYS A 37 12.36 15.36 10.86
N ILE A 38 13.46 14.65 10.67
CA ILE A 38 14.54 14.40 11.64
C ILE A 38 15.75 15.22 11.23
#